data_AF-A0A645C420-F1
#
_entry.id   AF-A0A645C420-F1
#
_cell.length_a   1.000
_cell.length_b   1.000
_cell.length_c   1.000
_cell.angle_alpha   90.00
_cell.angle_beta   90.00
_cell.angle_gamma   90.00
#
_symmetry.space_group_name_H-M   'P 1'
#
loop_
_entity.id
_entity.type
_entity.pdbx_description
1 polymer ?
#
loop_
_entity_poly.entity_id
_entity_poly.type
_entity_poly.pdbx_seq_one_letter_code
_entity_poly.pdbx_strand_id
1 'polypeptide(L)'
;MLAQADPAEIGIIAPYRAQVAAISSQLAGTSIEVDTVHKFQGREKDTMVLTTVDDVVTDFSDDPYLLNVAISRAKKRLILVAPGNEQPADSNIRDLIEYIKYNNYQVIESELYSVFDLLYQQYTSQRIAYLKKHARVSQYDSENLMYGAITDLLKQRAQLSLRIICHQPLNMLIRDPKRLDERECQYTMNAATHLDFLIYNYISKRPVLAVEVDGFHFHKPGTAQYERDRMKDHILQLYNIPLLRFATNGSGEIEELNRFLDEYAGD
;
A
#
# COMPACT_ATOMS: atom_id res chain seq x y z
N MET A 1 8.93 24.08 -13.19
CA MET A 1 8.65 23.64 -11.81
C MET A 1 9.74 24.00 -10.77
N LEU A 2 11.03 24.12 -11.14
CA LEU A 2 12.10 24.55 -10.22
C LEU A 2 12.40 26.07 -10.26
N ALA A 3 11.91 26.81 -11.25
CA ALA A 3 12.26 28.21 -11.51
C ALA A 3 11.83 29.25 -10.43
N GLN A 4 11.11 28.82 -9.38
CA GLN A 4 10.68 29.70 -8.27
C GLN A 4 11.37 29.37 -6.93
N ALA A 5 12.25 28.36 -6.89
CA ALA A 5 13.00 28.01 -5.68
C ALA A 5 14.37 28.70 -5.68
N ASP A 6 14.82 29.16 -4.51
CA ASP A 6 16.19 29.66 -4.33
C ASP A 6 17.18 28.52 -4.66
N PRO A 7 18.07 28.70 -5.66
CA PRO A 7 19.01 27.65 -6.04
C PRO A 7 19.93 27.20 -4.90
N ALA A 8 20.19 28.05 -3.89
CA ALA A 8 20.96 27.67 -2.71
C ALA A 8 20.22 26.68 -1.79
N GLU A 9 18.89 26.62 -1.89
CA GLU A 9 18.00 25.73 -1.13
C GLU A 9 17.58 24.49 -1.95
N ILE A 10 18.30 24.21 -3.04
CA ILE A 10 18.13 23.01 -3.85
C ILE A 10 19.36 22.11 -3.67
N GLY A 11 19.12 20.86 -3.32
CA GLY A 11 20.15 19.81 -3.32
C GLY A 11 19.82 18.71 -4.34
N ILE A 12 20.84 18.17 -4.99
CA ILE A 12 20.74 17.02 -5.89
C ILE A 12 21.61 15.90 -5.36
N ILE A 13 20.98 14.74 -5.12
CA ILE A 13 21.63 13.52 -4.68
C ILE A 13 21.67 12.54 -5.83
N ALA A 14 22.87 12.03 -6.13
CA ALA A 14 23.07 10.92 -7.06
C ALA A 14 23.96 9.83 -6.42
N PRO A 15 23.68 8.53 -6.65
CA PRO A 15 24.44 7.43 -6.08
C PRO A 15 25.88 7.38 -6.63
N TYR A 16 26.08 7.73 -7.91
CA TYR A 16 27.36 7.61 -8.59
C TYR A 16 28.13 8.94 -8.68
N ARG A 17 29.42 8.91 -8.32
CA ARG A 17 30.32 10.08 -8.41
C ARG A 17 30.45 10.62 -9.83
N ALA A 18 30.40 9.76 -10.84
CA ALA A 18 30.43 10.17 -12.24
C ALA A 18 29.20 11.02 -12.61
N GLN A 19 28.02 10.63 -12.11
CA GLN A 19 26.79 11.39 -12.30
C GLN A 19 26.85 12.72 -11.56
N VAL A 20 27.35 12.74 -10.31
CA VAL A 20 27.58 13.98 -9.57
C VAL A 20 28.48 14.93 -10.36
N ALA A 21 29.60 14.45 -10.92
CA ALA A 21 30.51 15.27 -11.71
C ALA A 21 29.84 15.82 -12.98
N ALA A 22 29.07 14.99 -13.69
CA ALA A 22 28.35 15.40 -14.89
C ALA A 22 27.29 16.47 -14.59
N ILE A 23 26.46 16.26 -13.57
CA ILE A 23 25.43 17.23 -13.15
C ILE A 23 26.07 18.53 -12.67
N SER A 24 27.11 18.45 -11.83
CA SER A 24 27.85 19.63 -11.34
C SER A 24 28.45 20.45 -12.47
N SER A 25 28.97 19.80 -13.52
CA SER A 25 29.51 20.50 -14.69
C SER A 25 28.43 21.23 -15.49
N GLN A 26 27.24 20.66 -15.62
CA GLN A 26 26.12 21.30 -16.32
C GLN A 26 25.49 22.45 -15.51
N LEU A 27 25.56 22.37 -14.19
CA LEU A 27 25.05 23.37 -13.26
C LEU A 27 26.12 24.37 -12.80
N ALA A 28 27.28 24.39 -13.46
CA ALA A 28 28.37 25.31 -13.16
C ALA A 28 27.88 26.76 -13.22
N GLY A 29 28.13 27.51 -12.15
CA GLY A 29 27.66 28.89 -12.00
C GLY A 29 26.31 29.04 -11.27
N THR A 30 25.68 27.95 -10.85
CA THR A 30 24.54 27.96 -9.93
C THR A 30 24.98 27.69 -8.49
N SER A 31 24.16 28.07 -7.51
CA SER A 31 24.37 27.71 -6.08
C SER A 31 23.71 26.37 -5.70
N ILE A 32 23.27 25.58 -6.68
CA ILE A 32 22.67 24.26 -6.46
C ILE A 32 23.75 23.29 -6.00
N GLU A 33 23.48 22.61 -4.90
CA GLU A 33 24.42 21.67 -4.33
C GLU A 33 24.20 20.26 -4.90
N VAL A 34 25.25 19.63 -5.43
CA VAL A 34 25.16 18.31 -6.08
C VAL A 34 26.19 17.40 -5.45
N ASP A 35 25.75 16.30 -4.85
CA ASP A 35 26.68 15.34 -4.23
C ASP A 35 26.06 13.95 -4.03
N THR A 36 26.86 13.03 -3.52
CA THR A 36 26.44 11.70 -3.08
C THR A 36 25.75 11.75 -1.70
N VAL A 37 24.92 10.74 -1.42
CA VAL A 37 24.19 10.58 -0.15
C VAL A 37 25.10 10.76 1.08
N HIS A 38 26.28 10.14 1.05
CA HIS A 38 27.25 10.16 2.15
C HIS A 38 27.74 11.57 2.48
N LYS A 39 27.91 12.44 1.49
CA LYS A 39 28.36 13.82 1.73
C LYS A 39 27.22 14.73 2.13
N PHE A 40 25.98 14.42 1.79
CA PHE A 40 24.79 15.12 2.28
C PHE A 40 24.39 14.76 3.73
N GLN A 41 25.14 13.88 4.40
CA GLN A 41 24.81 13.48 5.77
C GLN A 41 24.83 14.69 6.73
N GLY A 42 23.69 14.94 7.38
CA GLY A 42 23.50 16.07 8.30
C GLY A 42 23.23 17.43 7.65
N ARG A 43 23.07 17.49 6.32
CA ARG A 43 22.81 18.74 5.58
C ARG A 43 21.48 18.65 4.84
N GLU A 44 20.55 19.53 5.17
CA GLU A 44 19.19 19.53 4.62
C GLU A 44 18.94 20.76 3.74
N LYS A 45 18.03 20.61 2.77
CA LYS A 45 17.59 21.68 1.86
C LYS A 45 16.07 21.72 1.75
N ASP A 46 15.49 22.86 1.38
CA ASP A 46 14.04 22.94 1.18
C ASP A 46 13.55 22.01 0.06
N THR A 47 14.26 21.95 -1.07
CA THR A 47 13.99 21.01 -2.17
C THR A 47 15.17 20.06 -2.37
N MET A 48 14.90 18.75 -2.36
CA MET A 48 15.88 17.75 -2.78
C MET A 48 15.44 17.05 -4.06
N VAL A 49 16.39 16.80 -4.95
CA VAL A 49 16.23 15.94 -6.13
C VAL A 49 17.05 14.68 -5.90
N LEU A 50 16.42 13.51 -5.93
CA LEU A 50 17.09 12.21 -5.89
C LEU A 50 17.03 11.59 -7.28
N THR A 51 18.18 11.18 -7.83
CA THR A 51 18.23 10.44 -9.09
C THR A 51 18.76 9.02 -8.87
N THR A 52 18.07 8.02 -9.40
CA THR A 52 18.48 6.60 -9.27
C THR A 52 19.53 6.22 -10.30
N VAL A 53 19.61 6.94 -11.43
CA VAL A 53 20.57 6.81 -12.54
C VAL A 53 20.51 5.49 -13.31
N ASP A 54 20.26 4.38 -12.62
CA ASP A 54 20.20 3.04 -13.19
C ASP A 54 18.87 2.77 -13.90
N ASP A 55 18.89 2.10 -15.07
CA ASP A 55 17.70 1.67 -15.83
C ASP A 55 16.86 0.60 -15.08
N VAL A 56 17.55 -0.20 -14.27
CA VAL A 56 17.01 -1.14 -13.28
C VAL A 56 17.81 -0.92 -12.01
N VAL A 57 17.13 -0.65 -10.90
CA VAL A 57 17.78 -0.40 -9.61
C VAL A 57 18.68 -1.55 -9.18
N THR A 58 19.87 -1.18 -8.71
CA THR A 58 20.87 -2.09 -8.15
C THR A 58 20.78 -2.10 -6.62
N ASP A 59 21.26 -3.15 -5.97
CA ASP A 59 21.35 -3.25 -4.49
C ASP A 59 21.99 -2.02 -3.84
N PHE A 60 22.92 -1.36 -4.54
CA PHE A 60 23.56 -0.13 -4.06
C PHE A 60 22.63 1.08 -4.15
N SER A 61 21.90 1.24 -5.26
CA SER A 61 20.91 2.33 -5.40
C SER A 61 19.66 2.12 -4.55
N ASP A 62 19.33 0.86 -4.27
CA ASP A 62 18.14 0.43 -3.53
C ASP A 62 18.40 0.26 -2.02
N ASP A 63 19.60 0.59 -1.55
CA ASP A 63 19.95 0.48 -0.14
C ASP A 63 18.98 1.32 0.74
N PRO A 64 18.26 0.69 1.69
CA PRO A 64 17.24 1.36 2.50
C PRO A 64 17.84 2.45 3.40
N TYR A 65 19.09 2.32 3.83
CA TYR A 65 19.76 3.36 4.61
C TYR A 65 20.12 4.56 3.75
N LEU A 66 20.57 4.33 2.50
CA LEU A 66 20.87 5.43 1.58
C LEU A 66 19.60 6.19 1.19
N LEU A 67 18.51 5.48 0.92
CA LEU A 67 17.21 6.09 0.62
C LEU A 67 16.66 6.88 1.81
N ASN A 68 16.67 6.32 3.02
CA ASN A 68 16.22 7.03 4.22
C ASN A 68 17.03 8.31 4.46
N VAL A 69 18.35 8.26 4.25
CA VAL A 69 19.20 9.45 4.33
C VAL A 69 18.80 10.46 3.25
N ALA A 70 18.66 10.05 1.99
CA ALA A 70 18.33 10.96 0.88
C ALA A 70 16.94 11.62 1.05
N ILE A 71 15.93 10.84 1.44
CA ILE A 71 14.56 11.30 1.67
C ILE A 71 14.53 12.32 2.82
N SER A 72 15.21 12.03 3.93
CA SER A 72 15.24 12.90 5.11
C SER A 72 16.00 14.22 4.92
N ARG A 73 16.68 14.45 3.78
CA ARG A 73 17.30 15.75 3.48
C ARG A 73 16.33 16.79 2.94
N ALA A 74 15.14 16.39 2.50
CA ALA A 74 14.11 17.28 1.99
C ALA A 74 13.26 17.87 3.12
N LYS A 75 13.27 19.20 3.30
CA LYS A 75 12.40 19.85 4.31
C LYS A 75 10.99 20.10 3.80
N LYS A 76 10.84 20.49 2.53
CA LYS A 76 9.53 20.87 1.95
C LYS A 76 9.14 20.01 0.77
N ARG A 77 10.10 19.61 -0.07
CA ARG A 77 9.81 18.90 -1.32
C ARG A 77 10.92 17.92 -1.69
N LEU A 78 10.51 16.69 -2.01
CA LEU A 78 11.36 15.69 -2.63
C LEU A 78 10.92 15.49 -4.09
N ILE A 79 11.88 15.44 -5.00
CA ILE A 79 11.67 15.11 -6.42
C ILE A 79 12.49 13.87 -6.72
N LEU A 80 11.83 12.78 -7.10
CA LEU A 80 12.49 11.54 -7.52
C LEU A 80 12.57 11.49 -9.04
N VAL A 81 13.78 11.27 -9.57
CA VAL A 81 14.05 11.01 -10.99
C VAL A 81 14.46 9.55 -11.12
N ALA A 82 13.53 8.73 -11.60
CA ALA A 82 13.70 7.29 -11.78
C ALA A 82 13.34 6.87 -13.22
N PRO A 83 13.80 5.69 -13.69
CA PRO A 83 13.40 5.14 -14.99
C PRO A 83 11.90 4.94 -15.08
N GLY A 84 11.39 4.95 -16.32
CA GLY A 84 10.01 4.56 -16.60
C GLY A 84 9.77 3.04 -16.59
N ASN A 85 10.82 2.23 -16.46
CA ASN A 85 10.76 0.77 -16.51
C ASN A 85 10.24 0.19 -15.20
N GLU A 86 9.61 -0.99 -15.26
CA GLU A 86 9.25 -1.76 -14.07
C GLU A 86 10.49 -2.07 -13.23
N GLN A 87 10.37 -1.83 -11.92
CA GLN A 87 11.42 -2.10 -10.94
C GLN A 87 11.13 -3.44 -10.24
N PRO A 88 12.14 -4.14 -9.70
CA PRO A 88 11.97 -5.38 -8.95
C PRO A 88 10.93 -5.24 -7.83
N ALA A 89 10.19 -6.32 -7.54
CA ALA A 89 9.09 -6.28 -6.56
C ALA A 89 9.54 -6.10 -5.12
N ASP A 90 10.76 -6.50 -4.81
CA ASP A 90 11.40 -6.37 -3.51
C ASP A 90 12.20 -5.05 -3.35
N SER A 91 12.12 -4.13 -4.33
CA SER A 91 12.88 -2.88 -4.31
C SER A 91 12.24 -1.77 -3.46
N ASN A 92 13.06 -1.16 -2.59
CA ASN A 92 12.71 0.02 -1.82
C ASN A 92 12.38 1.25 -2.70
N ILE A 93 13.03 1.39 -3.86
CA ILE A 93 12.76 2.43 -4.85
C ILE A 93 11.40 2.20 -5.50
N ARG A 94 11.00 0.96 -5.81
CA ARG A 94 9.65 0.66 -6.31
C ARG A 94 8.60 1.14 -5.32
N ASP A 95 8.75 0.76 -4.05
CA ASP A 95 7.85 1.19 -2.97
C ASP A 95 7.79 2.71 -2.83
N LEU A 96 8.94 3.39 -2.94
CA LEU A 96 9.01 4.85 -2.91
C LEU A 96 8.32 5.50 -4.12
N ILE A 97 8.48 4.94 -5.32
CA ILE A 97 7.81 5.42 -6.54
C ILE A 97 6.29 5.26 -6.39
N GLU A 98 5.82 4.11 -5.94
CA GLU A 98 4.40 3.86 -5.70
C GLU A 98 3.83 4.80 -4.62
N TYR A 99 4.57 5.02 -3.54
CA TYR A 99 4.21 5.99 -2.50
C TYR A 99 4.14 7.42 -3.04
N ILE A 100 5.11 7.86 -3.85
CA ILE A 100 5.11 9.20 -4.45
C ILE A 100 3.95 9.33 -5.43
N LYS A 101 3.67 8.32 -6.27
CA LYS A 101 2.52 8.32 -7.19
C LYS A 101 1.20 8.46 -6.45
N TYR A 102 1.06 7.75 -5.32
CA TYR A 102 -0.13 7.82 -4.48
C TYR A 102 -0.33 9.21 -3.84
N ASN A 103 0.75 9.85 -3.37
CA ASN A 103 0.64 11.08 -2.57
C ASN A 103 0.74 12.39 -3.39
N ASN A 104 1.38 12.39 -4.57
CA ASN A 104 1.92 13.63 -5.16
C ASN A 104 1.15 14.21 -6.37
N TYR A 105 -0.18 14.06 -6.41
CA TYR A 105 -1.10 14.82 -7.28
C TYR A 105 -0.79 14.89 -8.79
N GLN A 106 -0.04 13.92 -9.36
CA GLN A 106 -0.38 13.51 -10.72
C GLN A 106 -1.58 12.58 -10.58
N VAL A 107 -2.77 13.12 -10.90
CA VAL A 107 -4.06 12.45 -10.74
C VAL A 107 -4.03 11.10 -11.47
N ILE A 108 -3.79 10.04 -10.72
CA ILE A 108 -4.30 8.71 -11.05
C ILE A 108 -5.61 8.63 -10.26
N GLU A 109 -6.74 8.62 -10.97
CA GLU A 109 -8.02 8.24 -10.37
C GLU A 109 -7.88 6.78 -9.93
N SER A 110 -7.59 6.54 -8.64
CA SER A 110 -7.73 5.22 -8.05
C SER A 110 -9.20 4.97 -7.79
N GLU A 111 -9.70 3.89 -8.36
CA GLU A 111 -11.07 3.41 -8.16
C GLU A 111 -11.30 2.86 -6.74
N LEU A 112 -10.21 2.69 -5.97
CA LEU A 112 -10.20 2.16 -4.61
C LEU A 112 -9.68 3.19 -3.59
N TYR A 113 -10.26 3.16 -2.39
CA TYR A 113 -9.83 3.93 -1.21
C TYR A 113 -8.66 3.23 -0.49
N SER A 114 -7.82 4.04 0.17
CA SER A 114 -6.90 3.57 1.21
C SER A 114 -7.63 3.60 2.56
N VAL A 115 -7.74 2.43 3.20
CA VAL A 115 -8.35 2.27 4.54
C VAL A 115 -7.65 3.10 5.63
N PHE A 116 -6.45 3.62 5.34
CA PHE A 116 -5.65 4.41 6.27
C PHE A 116 -6.06 5.87 6.42
N ASP A 117 -6.95 6.37 5.56
CA ASP A 117 -7.54 7.71 5.72
C ASP A 117 -8.40 7.78 7.00
N LEU A 118 -8.74 6.65 7.62
CA LEU A 118 -9.46 6.57 8.89
C LEU A 118 -8.53 6.53 10.12
N LEU A 119 -7.20 6.47 9.93
CA LEU A 119 -6.22 6.43 11.02
C LEU A 119 -5.72 7.81 11.46
N TYR A 120 -6.27 8.91 10.93
CA TYR A 120 -5.91 10.26 11.41
C TYR A 120 -6.20 10.43 12.90
N GLN A 121 -5.25 11.05 13.59
CA GLN A 121 -5.15 11.17 15.06
C GLN A 121 -6.42 11.68 15.76
N GLN A 122 -7.32 12.37 15.07
CA GLN A 122 -8.53 12.99 15.62
C GLN A 122 -9.60 12.00 16.12
N TYR A 123 -9.55 10.71 15.74
CA TYR A 123 -10.50 9.67 16.19
C TYR A 123 -9.88 8.62 17.15
N THR A 124 -8.64 8.84 17.58
CA THR A 124 -7.82 7.90 18.38
C THR A 124 -8.47 7.52 19.72
N SER A 125 -9.16 8.45 20.37
CA SER A 125 -9.71 8.29 21.73
C SER A 125 -10.86 7.27 21.79
N GLN A 126 -11.68 7.18 20.73
CA GLN A 126 -12.80 6.23 20.61
C GLN A 126 -12.30 4.82 20.30
N ARG A 127 -11.24 4.71 19.48
CA ARG A 127 -10.59 3.44 19.11
C ARG A 127 -9.80 2.82 20.28
N ILE A 128 -9.14 3.63 21.11
CA ILE A 128 -8.41 3.16 22.31
C ILE A 128 -9.36 2.64 23.40
N ALA A 129 -10.57 3.20 23.53
CA ALA A 129 -11.57 2.72 24.49
C ALA A 129 -12.12 1.33 24.14
N TYR A 130 -12.21 1.01 22.84
CA TYR A 130 -12.69 -0.29 22.32
C TYR A 130 -11.66 -1.42 22.47
N LEU A 131 -10.35 -1.12 22.34
CA LEU A 131 -9.28 -2.12 22.30
C LEU A 131 -8.80 -2.64 23.67
N LYS A 132 -9.29 -2.11 24.79
CA LYS A 132 -8.68 -2.29 26.13
C LYS A 132 -9.08 -3.56 26.90
N LYS A 133 -9.80 -4.52 26.31
CA LYS A 133 -10.25 -5.76 26.98
C LYS A 133 -9.88 -7.10 26.29
N HIS A 134 -9.04 -7.08 25.26
CA HIS A 134 -8.63 -8.19 24.37
C HIS A 134 -9.60 -8.51 23.23
N ALA A 135 -9.04 -8.75 22.04
CA ALA A 135 -9.66 -8.54 20.74
C ALA A 135 -10.53 -9.72 20.28
N ARG A 136 -11.79 -9.72 20.70
CA ARG A 136 -12.86 -10.36 19.94
C ARG A 136 -13.14 -9.45 18.74
N VAL A 137 -12.53 -9.77 17.61
CA VAL A 137 -12.72 -8.98 16.38
C VAL A 137 -14.10 -9.22 15.80
N SER A 138 -14.68 -10.40 16.05
CA SER A 138 -16.03 -10.79 15.58
C SER A 138 -16.89 -11.45 16.65
N GLN A 139 -18.21 -11.34 16.49
CA GLN A 139 -19.15 -12.14 17.28
C GLN A 139 -19.07 -13.64 16.98
N TYR A 140 -18.52 -14.04 15.83
CA TYR A 140 -18.42 -15.44 15.38
C TYR A 140 -17.04 -16.03 15.71
N ASP A 141 -17.02 -17.24 16.29
CA ASP A 141 -15.79 -17.91 16.69
C ASP A 141 -14.92 -18.30 15.49
N SER A 142 -15.55 -18.65 14.35
CA SER A 142 -14.86 -18.97 13.08
C SER A 142 -14.02 -17.80 12.57
N GLU A 143 -14.56 -16.59 12.59
CA GLU A 143 -13.83 -15.37 12.21
C GLU A 143 -12.68 -15.06 13.17
N ASN A 144 -12.88 -15.26 14.48
CA ASN A 144 -11.81 -15.04 15.46
C ASN A 144 -10.65 -16.03 15.27
N LEU A 145 -10.94 -17.30 14.97
CA LEU A 145 -9.92 -18.32 14.64
C LEU A 145 -9.17 -17.96 13.36
N MET A 146 -9.89 -17.56 12.31
CA MET A 146 -9.30 -17.14 11.04
C MET A 146 -8.39 -15.91 11.22
N TYR A 147 -8.85 -14.90 11.97
CA TYR A 147 -8.05 -13.70 12.27
C TYR A 147 -6.73 -14.05 12.96
N GLY A 148 -6.76 -14.95 13.95
CA GLY A 148 -5.56 -15.43 14.63
C GLY A 148 -4.59 -16.11 13.66
N ALA A 149 -5.11 -17.00 12.82
CA ALA A 149 -4.30 -17.73 11.86
C ALA A 149 -3.66 -16.83 10.80
N ILE A 150 -4.41 -15.90 10.20
CA ILE A 150 -3.87 -14.91 9.26
C ILE A 150 -2.81 -14.05 9.97
N THR A 151 -3.10 -13.57 11.18
CA THR A 151 -2.17 -12.73 11.94
C THR A 151 -0.83 -13.44 12.20
N ASP A 152 -0.87 -14.70 12.62
CA ASP A 152 0.35 -15.46 12.91
C ASP A 152 1.15 -15.79 11.64
N LEU A 153 0.46 -16.02 10.53
CA LEU A 153 1.10 -16.21 9.23
C LEU A 153 1.78 -14.91 8.75
N LEU A 154 1.10 -13.76 8.84
CA LEU A 154 1.69 -12.47 8.47
C LEU A 154 2.90 -12.10 9.35
N LYS A 155 2.90 -12.45 10.64
CA LYS A 155 4.07 -12.25 11.52
C LYS A 155 5.30 -13.03 11.05
N GLN A 156 5.10 -14.23 10.51
CA GLN A 156 6.20 -15.05 9.96
C GLN A 156 6.75 -14.49 8.64
N ARG A 157 6.03 -13.54 8.01
CA ARG A 157 6.34 -12.93 6.73
C ARG A 157 6.50 -11.41 6.85
N ALA A 158 7.17 -10.95 7.91
CA ALA A 158 7.32 -9.53 8.23
C ALA A 158 7.94 -8.69 7.09
N GLN A 159 8.69 -9.31 6.18
CA GLN A 159 9.29 -8.69 5.00
C GLN A 159 8.27 -8.20 3.96
N LEU A 160 7.06 -8.78 3.91
CA LEU A 160 6.06 -8.45 2.87
C LEU A 160 5.29 -7.15 3.13
N SER A 161 5.57 -6.48 4.25
CA SER A 161 4.89 -5.24 4.65
C SER A 161 3.36 -5.34 4.67
N LEU A 162 2.83 -6.51 5.01
CA LEU A 162 1.38 -6.79 5.03
C LEU A 162 0.76 -6.63 6.41
N ARG A 163 -0.51 -6.23 6.44
CA ARG A 163 -1.35 -6.20 7.64
C ARG A 163 -2.79 -6.61 7.29
N ILE A 164 -3.56 -6.94 8.32
CA ILE A 164 -4.96 -7.34 8.23
C ILE A 164 -5.87 -6.32 8.94
N ILE A 165 -7.04 -6.05 8.36
CA ILE A 165 -8.17 -5.33 8.97
C ILE A 165 -9.40 -6.23 8.90
N CYS A 166 -10.26 -6.15 9.92
CA CYS A 166 -11.52 -6.89 9.99
C CYS A 166 -12.70 -5.99 9.62
N HIS A 167 -13.78 -6.58 9.13
CA HIS A 167 -15.07 -5.92 8.88
C HIS A 167 -14.95 -4.65 8.03
N GLN A 168 -14.16 -4.72 6.96
CA GLN A 168 -13.91 -3.57 6.09
C GLN A 168 -15.15 -3.23 5.27
N PRO A 169 -15.78 -2.05 5.44
CA PRO A 169 -16.96 -1.68 4.65
C PRO A 169 -16.64 -1.55 3.16
N LEU A 170 -17.52 -2.07 2.29
CA LEU A 170 -17.31 -2.06 0.85
C LEU A 170 -17.31 -0.65 0.26
N ASN A 171 -18.17 0.24 0.75
CA ASN A 171 -18.21 1.65 0.35
C ASN A 171 -16.95 2.45 0.74
N MET A 172 -16.16 1.94 1.68
CA MET A 172 -14.85 2.49 2.05
C MET A 172 -13.71 1.83 1.30
N LEU A 173 -13.99 0.82 0.47
CA LEU A 173 -13.02 0.17 -0.39
C LEU A 173 -13.20 0.67 -1.83
N ILE A 174 -14.45 0.75 -2.30
CA ILE A 174 -14.81 1.17 -3.66
C ILE A 174 -15.13 2.67 -3.69
N ARG A 175 -14.27 3.45 -4.38
CA ARG A 175 -14.41 4.92 -4.48
C ARG A 175 -15.18 5.37 -5.71
N ASP A 176 -14.91 4.76 -6.86
CA ASP A 176 -15.55 5.13 -8.12
C ASP A 176 -16.52 4.03 -8.56
N PRO A 177 -17.84 4.16 -8.34
CA PRO A 177 -18.81 3.13 -8.67
C PRO A 177 -19.12 3.03 -10.18
N LYS A 178 -18.41 3.73 -11.07
CA LYS A 178 -18.67 3.69 -12.53
C LYS A 178 -18.64 2.28 -13.14
N ARG A 179 -17.93 1.34 -12.51
CA ARG A 179 -17.87 -0.07 -12.96
C ARG A 179 -19.05 -0.91 -12.47
N LEU A 180 -19.83 -0.42 -11.52
CA LEU A 180 -20.92 -1.14 -10.88
C LEU A 180 -22.25 -0.89 -11.60
N ASP A 181 -23.10 -1.91 -11.63
CA ASP A 181 -24.51 -1.70 -11.97
C ASP A 181 -25.28 -1.02 -10.82
N GLU A 182 -26.53 -0.64 -11.05
CA GLU A 182 -27.36 0.08 -10.05
C GLU A 182 -27.55 -0.75 -8.76
N ARG A 183 -27.68 -2.07 -8.90
CA ARG A 183 -27.93 -2.98 -7.78
C ARG A 183 -26.66 -3.18 -6.96
N GLU A 184 -25.52 -3.33 -7.62
CA GLU A 184 -24.19 -3.44 -7.02
C GLU A 184 -23.77 -2.14 -6.36
N CYS A 185 -24.07 -1.00 -6.97
CA CYS A 185 -23.86 0.31 -6.36
C CYS A 185 -24.65 0.43 -5.05
N GLN A 186 -25.95 0.08 -5.06
CA GLN A 186 -26.77 0.09 -3.84
C GLN A 186 -26.26 -0.89 -2.78
N TYR A 187 -25.82 -2.09 -3.20
CA TYR A 187 -25.26 -3.10 -2.30
C TYR A 187 -23.93 -2.66 -1.67
N THR A 188 -23.04 -2.06 -2.48
CA THR A 188 -21.73 -1.52 -2.07
C THR A 188 -21.89 -0.36 -1.11
N MET A 189 -22.81 0.56 -1.40
CA MET A 189 -23.04 1.78 -0.61
C MET A 189 -23.73 1.52 0.73
N ASN A 190 -24.28 0.33 0.94
CA ASN A 190 -24.89 -0.06 2.20
C ASN A 190 -23.84 -0.23 3.30
N ALA A 191 -23.97 0.52 4.40
CA ALA A 191 -23.04 0.50 5.53
C ALA A 191 -22.97 -0.85 6.27
N ALA A 192 -23.94 -1.74 6.09
CA ALA A 192 -23.92 -3.08 6.64
C ALA A 192 -23.09 -4.07 5.80
N THR A 193 -22.78 -3.72 4.54
CA THR A 193 -22.01 -4.56 3.63
C THR A 193 -20.51 -4.38 3.89
N HIS A 194 -19.87 -5.43 4.38
CA HIS A 194 -18.45 -5.42 4.71
C HIS A 194 -17.77 -6.71 4.27
N LEU A 195 -16.45 -6.65 4.12
CA LEU A 195 -15.58 -7.81 4.03
C LEU A 195 -15.22 -8.31 5.42
N ASP A 196 -15.14 -9.62 5.63
CA ASP A 196 -14.72 -10.15 6.93
C ASP A 196 -13.27 -9.75 7.22
N PHE A 197 -12.37 -9.93 6.25
CA PHE A 197 -10.99 -9.48 6.35
C PHE A 197 -10.48 -8.86 5.06
N LEU A 198 -9.61 -7.87 5.22
CA LEU A 198 -8.81 -7.31 4.15
C LEU A 198 -7.32 -7.35 4.55
N ILE A 199 -6.53 -8.11 3.79
CA ILE A 199 -5.07 -8.03 3.82
C ILE A 199 -4.65 -6.93 2.84
N TYR A 200 -3.74 -6.08 3.28
CA TYR A 200 -3.27 -4.94 2.51
C TYR A 200 -1.80 -4.67 2.84
N ASN A 201 -1.11 -3.98 1.94
CA ASN A 201 0.26 -3.51 2.17
C ASN A 201 0.22 -2.20 2.98
N TYR A 202 0.85 -2.17 4.16
CA TYR A 202 0.76 -1.01 5.05
C TYR A 202 1.62 0.18 4.64
N ILE A 203 2.55 0.01 3.70
CA ILE A 203 3.36 1.09 3.13
C ILE A 203 2.60 1.73 1.98
N SER A 204 2.27 0.96 0.94
CA SER A 204 1.59 1.44 -0.27
C SER A 204 0.09 1.66 -0.09
N LYS A 205 -0.49 1.13 1.00
CA LYS A 205 -1.92 1.23 1.34
C LYS A 205 -2.85 0.46 0.41
N ARG A 206 -2.29 -0.35 -0.50
CA ARG A 206 -3.06 -1.10 -1.49
C ARG A 206 -3.71 -2.35 -0.88
N PRO A 207 -4.99 -2.62 -1.18
CA PRO A 207 -5.60 -3.91 -0.87
C PRO A 207 -4.88 -5.02 -1.65
N VAL A 208 -4.57 -6.12 -0.97
CA VAL A 208 -3.82 -7.26 -1.52
C VAL A 208 -4.74 -8.47 -1.65
N LEU A 209 -5.53 -8.78 -0.62
CA LEU A 209 -6.43 -9.92 -0.62
C LEU A 209 -7.63 -9.67 0.29
N ALA A 210 -8.84 -9.87 -0.22
CA ALA A 210 -10.04 -10.00 0.57
C ALA A 210 -10.22 -11.46 1.04
N VAL A 211 -10.68 -11.66 2.27
CA VAL A 211 -11.00 -12.98 2.80
C VAL A 211 -12.39 -12.96 3.45
N GLU A 212 -13.20 -13.95 3.12
CA GLU A 212 -14.54 -14.18 3.67
C GLU A 212 -14.60 -15.55 4.36
N VAL A 213 -15.29 -15.62 5.49
CA VAL A 213 -15.50 -16.85 6.27
C VAL A 213 -16.97 -17.24 6.22
N ASP A 214 -17.26 -18.20 5.35
CA ASP A 214 -18.60 -18.59 4.97
C ASP A 214 -19.17 -19.66 5.92
N GLY A 215 -20.27 -19.32 6.58
CA GLY A 215 -20.97 -20.26 7.47
C GLY A 215 -21.65 -21.41 6.71
N PHE A 216 -21.47 -22.63 7.20
CA PHE A 216 -21.97 -23.89 6.61
C PHE A 216 -23.46 -23.88 6.18
N HIS A 217 -24.32 -23.08 6.82
CA HIS A 217 -25.77 -23.19 6.69
C HIS A 217 -26.44 -22.44 5.52
N PHE A 218 -25.73 -21.65 4.69
CA PHE A 218 -26.40 -20.64 3.85
C PHE A 218 -26.14 -20.65 2.32
N HIS A 219 -25.33 -21.55 1.78
CA HIS A 219 -25.00 -21.58 0.35
C HIS A 219 -25.93 -22.50 -0.47
N LYS A 220 -27.22 -22.20 -0.51
CA LYS A 220 -28.11 -22.78 -1.52
C LYS A 220 -28.32 -21.76 -2.65
N PRO A 221 -28.15 -22.15 -3.92
CA PRO A 221 -28.52 -21.29 -5.05
C PRO A 221 -29.94 -20.76 -4.89
N GLY A 222 -30.11 -19.44 -5.04
CA GLY A 222 -31.40 -18.77 -4.88
C GLY A 222 -31.70 -18.21 -3.47
N THR A 223 -30.80 -18.32 -2.50
CA THR A 223 -30.93 -17.58 -1.23
C THR A 223 -30.49 -16.12 -1.40
N ALA A 224 -31.01 -15.23 -0.54
CA ALA A 224 -30.58 -13.84 -0.51
C ALA A 224 -29.08 -13.71 -0.18
N GLN A 225 -28.54 -14.62 0.63
CA GLN A 225 -27.10 -14.67 0.95
C GLN A 225 -26.27 -15.03 -0.29
N TYR A 226 -26.67 -16.07 -1.02
CA TYR A 226 -26.00 -16.47 -2.26
C TYR A 226 -25.94 -15.34 -3.31
N GLU A 227 -27.04 -14.58 -3.47
CA GLU A 227 -27.05 -13.43 -4.39
C GLU A 227 -26.14 -12.30 -3.92
N ARG A 228 -26.06 -12.05 -2.60
CA ARG A 228 -25.15 -11.04 -2.01
C ARG A 228 -23.69 -11.44 -2.20
N ASP A 229 -23.39 -12.72 -1.98
CA ASP A 229 -22.05 -13.26 -2.17
C ASP A 229 -21.61 -13.13 -3.61
N ARG A 230 -22.46 -13.51 -4.58
CA ARG A 230 -22.16 -13.35 -6.01
C ARG A 230 -21.93 -11.88 -6.39
N MET A 231 -22.72 -10.95 -5.84
CA MET A 231 -22.51 -9.51 -6.07
C MET A 231 -21.16 -9.07 -5.50
N LYS A 232 -20.82 -9.47 -4.27
CA LYS A 232 -19.56 -9.13 -3.62
C LYS A 232 -18.36 -9.64 -4.43
N ASP A 233 -18.43 -10.89 -4.91
CA ASP A 233 -17.36 -11.51 -5.71
C ASP A 233 -17.16 -10.74 -7.03
N HIS A 234 -18.25 -10.42 -7.72
CA HIS A 234 -18.21 -9.67 -8.96
C HIS A 234 -17.68 -8.23 -8.75
N ILE A 235 -18.12 -7.55 -7.69
CA ILE A 235 -17.60 -6.23 -7.31
C ILE A 235 -16.08 -6.30 -7.09
N LEU A 236 -15.58 -7.24 -6.29
CA LEU A 236 -14.14 -7.33 -6.04
C LEU A 236 -13.34 -7.66 -7.32
N GLN A 237 -13.90 -8.50 -8.19
CA GLN A 237 -13.31 -8.82 -9.48
C GLN A 237 -13.20 -7.58 -10.39
N LEU A 238 -14.23 -6.73 -10.45
CA LEU A 238 -14.25 -5.50 -11.26
C LEU A 238 -13.15 -4.51 -10.87
N TYR A 239 -12.69 -4.54 -9.61
CA TYR A 239 -11.65 -3.67 -9.07
C TYR A 239 -10.32 -4.40 -8.85
N ASN A 240 -10.18 -5.61 -9.38
CA ASN A 240 -8.97 -6.43 -9.31
C ASN A 240 -8.49 -6.68 -7.87
N ILE A 241 -9.42 -6.92 -6.94
CA ILE A 241 -9.10 -7.35 -5.59
C ILE A 241 -9.31 -8.86 -5.52
N PRO A 242 -8.25 -9.66 -5.35
CA PRO A 242 -8.37 -11.10 -5.13
C PRO A 242 -9.26 -11.41 -3.92
N LEU A 243 -10.02 -12.49 -3.99
CA LEU A 243 -10.91 -12.95 -2.92
C LEU A 243 -10.67 -14.44 -2.64
N LEU A 244 -10.50 -14.79 -1.37
CA LEU A 244 -10.59 -16.18 -0.88
C LEU A 244 -11.81 -16.33 0.04
N ARG A 245 -12.59 -17.38 -0.19
CA ARG A 245 -13.76 -17.75 0.62
C ARG A 245 -13.50 -19.07 1.32
N PHE A 246 -13.57 -19.07 2.65
CA PHE A 246 -13.33 -20.25 3.46
C PHE A 246 -14.62 -20.73 4.12
N ALA A 247 -15.11 -21.89 3.70
CA ALA A 247 -16.29 -22.50 4.33
C ALA A 247 -15.92 -23.04 5.71
N THR A 248 -16.78 -22.84 6.72
CA THR A 248 -16.53 -23.31 8.11
C THR A 248 -16.42 -24.83 8.28
N ASN A 249 -16.76 -25.61 7.24
CA ASN A 249 -16.64 -27.06 7.19
C ASN A 249 -15.57 -27.54 6.19
N GLY A 250 -14.79 -26.60 5.64
CA GLY A 250 -13.67 -26.87 4.76
C GLY A 250 -12.43 -27.37 5.51
N SER A 251 -11.37 -27.60 4.74
CA SER A 251 -10.03 -27.85 5.24
C SER A 251 -9.02 -27.38 4.21
N GLY A 252 -7.89 -26.84 4.65
CA GLY A 252 -6.81 -26.38 3.77
C GLY A 252 -6.75 -24.86 3.62
N GLU A 253 -7.50 -24.12 4.42
CA GLU A 253 -7.58 -22.65 4.40
C GLU A 253 -6.20 -22.01 4.56
N ILE A 254 -5.37 -22.57 5.46
CA ILE A 254 -4.01 -22.09 5.71
C ILE A 254 -3.07 -22.41 4.55
N GLU A 255 -3.28 -23.52 3.85
CA GLU A 255 -2.46 -23.91 2.71
C GLU A 255 -2.73 -23.01 1.50
N GLU A 256 -4.01 -22.69 1.25
CA GLU A 256 -4.41 -21.75 0.20
C GLU A 256 -3.90 -20.34 0.49
N LEU A 257 -4.04 -19.87 1.74
CA LEU A 257 -3.54 -18.56 2.13
C LEU A 257 -2.01 -18.48 2.03
N ASN A 258 -1.29 -19.53 2.42
CA ASN A 258 0.16 -19.59 2.24
C ASN A 258 0.54 -19.54 0.76
N ARG A 259 -0.13 -20.33 -0.08
CA ARG A 259 0.13 -20.35 -1.53
C ARG A 259 -0.04 -18.96 -2.14
N PHE A 260 -1.14 -18.28 -1.83
CA PHE A 260 -1.36 -16.91 -2.29
C PHE A 260 -0.25 -15.96 -1.84
N LEU A 261 0.18 -16.08 -0.57
CA LEU A 261 1.22 -15.20 -0.02
C LEU A 261 2.63 -15.56 -0.49
N ASP A 262 2.87 -16.80 -0.90
CA ASP A 262 4.10 -17.23 -1.57
C ASP A 262 4.16 -16.68 -3.00
N GLU A 263 3.04 -16.73 -3.74
CA GLU A 263 2.89 -16.13 -5.07
C GLU A 263 3.10 -14.61 -4.99
N TYR A 264 2.43 -13.93 -4.07
CA TYR A 264 2.61 -12.48 -3.83
C TYR A 264 4.05 -12.11 -3.42
N ALA A 265 4.80 -13.02 -2.79
CA ALA A 265 6.20 -12.78 -2.43
C ALA A 265 7.18 -13.00 -3.59
N GLY A 266 6.75 -13.71 -4.64
CA GLY A 266 7.56 -14.02 -5.83
C GLY A 266 7.24 -13.15 -7.06
N ASP A 267 6.08 -12.50 -7.08
CA ASP A 267 5.65 -11.49 -8.07
C ASP A 267 6.20 -10.08 -7.79
#